data_AF-A0A560KXK2-F1
#
_entry.id   AF-A0A560KXK2-F1
#
_cell.length_a   1.000
_cell.length_b   1.000
_cell.length_c   1.000
_cell.angle_alpha   90.00
_cell.angle_beta   90.00
_cell.angle_gamma   90.00
#
_symmetry.space_group_name_H-M   'P 1'
#
loop_
_entity.id
_entity.type
_entity.pdbx_description
1 polymer ?
#
loop_
_entity_poly.entity_id
_entity_poly.type
_entity_poly.pdbx_seq_one_letter_code
_entity_poly.pdbx_strand_id
1 'polypeptide(L)'
;MLARDDLIPGFTRSTAAQRLAWVDFLTTTIAELVQEVGRDVDGKIVRSLLEINQMLIILREDLAMVDDSCNRAITTRVEALISALRGGSGR
;
A
#
# COMPACT_ATOMS: atom_id res chain seq x y z
N MET A 1 -9.85 10.80 11.09
CA MET A 1 -10.46 9.74 10.26
C MET A 1 -10.54 10.28 8.84
N LEU A 2 -9.47 10.08 8.04
CA LEU A 2 -9.49 10.46 6.62
C LEU A 2 -10.46 9.52 5.91
N ALA A 3 -11.51 10.07 5.32
CA ALA A 3 -12.52 9.30 4.63
C ALA A 3 -11.87 8.51 3.49
N ARG A 4 -12.36 7.28 3.29
CA ARG A 4 -11.87 6.31 2.29
C ARG A 4 -11.81 6.88 0.87
N ASP A 5 -12.63 7.89 0.59
CA ASP A 5 -12.77 8.55 -0.70
C ASP A 5 -11.72 9.66 -0.95
N ASP A 6 -10.98 10.10 0.07
CA ASP A 6 -9.97 11.16 -0.07
C ASP A 6 -8.55 10.61 -0.33
N LEU A 7 -8.33 9.32 -0.07
CA LEU A 7 -6.99 8.70 -0.13
C LEU A 7 -6.52 8.49 -1.58
N ILE A 8 -7.38 7.99 -2.47
CA ILE A 8 -7.03 7.74 -3.88
C ILE A 8 -6.88 9.06 -4.66
N PRO A 9 -7.80 10.04 -4.54
CA PRO A 9 -7.61 11.36 -5.14
C PRO A 9 -6.41 12.11 -4.54
N GLY A 10 -6.16 11.97 -3.23
CA GLY A 10 -5.01 12.57 -2.57
C GLY A 10 -3.68 12.00 -3.06
N PHE A 11 -3.59 10.67 -3.21
CA PHE A 11 -2.41 10.01 -3.76
C PHE A 11 -2.17 10.39 -5.22
N THR A 12 -3.20 10.33 -6.08
CA THR A 12 -3.09 10.69 -7.50
C THR A 12 -2.84 12.18 -7.74
N ARG A 13 -3.18 13.07 -6.80
CA ARG A 13 -2.83 14.51 -6.86
C ARG A 13 -1.49 14.86 -6.22
N SER A 14 -0.87 13.93 -5.51
CA SER A 14 0.45 14.14 -4.88
C SER A 14 1.57 14.06 -5.92
N THR A 15 2.65 14.81 -5.67
CA THR A 15 3.89 14.72 -6.45
C THR A 15 4.53 13.32 -6.33
N ALA A 16 5.39 12.94 -7.28
CA ALA A 16 6.12 11.67 -7.22
C ALA A 16 6.86 11.46 -5.88
N ALA A 17 7.54 12.51 -5.38
CA ALA A 17 8.24 12.48 -4.10
C ALA A 17 7.28 12.25 -2.91
N GLN A 18 6.11 12.89 -2.92
CA GLN A 18 5.10 12.69 -1.87
C GLN A 18 4.50 11.28 -1.91
N ARG A 19 4.27 10.72 -3.10
CA ARG A 19 3.77 9.34 -3.24
C ARG A 19 4.79 8.32 -2.75
N LEU A 20 6.07 8.52 -3.06
CA LEU A 20 7.17 7.70 -2.52
C LEU A 20 7.22 7.76 -1.00
N ALA A 21 7.18 8.96 -0.41
CA ALA A 21 7.15 9.12 1.05
C ALA A 21 5.93 8.44 1.70
N TRP A 22 4.80 8.45 1.01
CA TRP A 22 3.58 7.79 1.46
C TRP A 22 3.72 6.26 1.49
N VAL A 23 4.31 5.69 0.43
CA VAL A 23 4.58 4.25 0.35
C VAL A 23 5.64 3.83 1.38
N ASP A 24 6.67 4.63 1.59
CA ASP A 24 7.72 4.39 2.60
C ASP A 24 7.14 4.36 4.01
N PHE A 25 6.25 5.31 4.31
CA PHE A 25 5.52 5.33 5.58
C PHE A 25 4.69 4.06 5.79
N LEU A 26 3.86 3.69 4.81
CA LEU A 26 2.99 2.51 4.92
C LEU A 26 3.79 1.20 5.07
N THR A 27 4.90 1.08 4.32
CA THR A 27 5.80 -0.07 4.40
C THR A 27 6.39 -0.20 5.81
N THR A 28 6.83 0.92 6.38
CA THR A 28 7.39 0.96 7.75
C THR A 28 6.32 0.57 8.78
N THR A 29 5.13 1.18 8.72
CA THR A 29 4.03 0.90 9.64
C THR A 29 3.58 -0.56 9.58
N ILE A 30 3.50 -1.16 8.39
CA ILE A 30 3.11 -2.56 8.26
C ILE A 30 4.21 -3.49 8.79
N ALA A 31 5.48 -3.19 8.55
CA ALA A 31 6.59 -3.96 9.10
C ALA A 31 6.60 -3.94 10.64
N GLU A 32 6.37 -2.77 11.24
CA GLU A 32 6.21 -2.61 12.70
C GLU A 32 5.00 -3.41 13.20
N LEU A 33 3.85 -3.30 12.53
CA LEU A 33 2.65 -4.04 12.89
C LEU A 33 2.86 -5.55 12.83
N VAL A 34 3.53 -6.07 11.80
CA VAL A 34 3.87 -7.50 11.69
C VAL A 34 4.76 -7.96 12.84
N GLN A 35 5.71 -7.14 13.28
CA GLN A 35 6.56 -7.46 14.43
C GLN A 35 5.77 -7.46 15.75
N GLU A 36 4.86 -6.50 15.91
CA GLU A 36 4.03 -6.36 17.11
C GLU A 36 3.02 -7.50 17.23
N VAL A 37 2.34 -7.86 16.14
CA VAL A 37 1.22 -8.81 16.16
C VAL A 37 1.61 -10.23 15.77
N GLY A 38 2.83 -10.44 15.25
CA GLY A 38 3.25 -11.70 14.64
C GLY A 38 3.31 -12.91 15.58
N ARG A 39 3.27 -12.68 16.90
CA ARG A 39 3.25 -13.75 17.91
C ARG A 39 1.83 -14.10 18.40
N ASP A 40 0.90 -13.15 18.31
CA ASP A 40 -0.40 -13.23 18.99
C ASP A 40 -1.58 -13.32 18.02
N VAL A 41 -1.35 -13.09 16.73
CA VAL A 41 -2.39 -13.03 15.70
C VAL A 41 -2.31 -14.21 14.74
N ASP A 42 -3.47 -14.61 14.20
CA ASP A 42 -3.63 -15.69 13.22
C ASP A 42 -2.60 -15.58 12.07
N GLY A 43 -1.91 -16.69 11.77
CA GLY A 43 -0.87 -16.75 10.74
C GLY A 43 -1.35 -16.35 9.34
N LYS A 44 -2.66 -16.43 9.06
CA LYS A 44 -3.28 -15.92 7.82
C LYS A 44 -3.27 -14.40 7.78
N ILE A 45 -3.54 -13.72 8.90
CA ILE A 45 -3.50 -12.26 8.98
C ILE A 45 -2.05 -11.77 8.85
N VAL A 46 -1.11 -12.43 9.54
CA VAL A 46 0.33 -12.13 9.41
C VAL A 46 0.80 -12.31 7.96
N ARG A 47 0.37 -13.39 7.30
CA ARG A 47 0.67 -13.62 5.87
C ARG A 47 0.10 -12.51 4.98
N SER A 48 -1.16 -12.11 5.18
CA SER A 48 -1.75 -11.01 4.41
C SER A 48 -1.01 -9.69 4.62
N LEU A 49 -0.58 -9.37 5.84
CA LEU A 49 0.23 -8.17 6.11
C LEU A 49 1.59 -8.22 5.39
N LEU A 50 2.25 -9.38 5.37
CA LEU A 50 3.49 -9.57 4.61
C LEU A 50 3.27 -9.41 3.11
N GLU A 51 2.17 -9.95 2.56
CA GLU A 51 1.79 -9.78 1.15
C GLU A 51 1.52 -8.30 0.81
N ILE A 52 0.84 -7.56 1.68
CA ILE A 52 0.61 -6.12 1.52
C ILE A 52 1.94 -5.36 1.52
N ASN A 53 2.84 -5.69 2.44
CA ASN A 53 4.16 -5.08 2.52
C ASN A 53 4.97 -5.32 1.24
N GLN A 54 4.94 -6.55 0.72
CA GLN A 54 5.58 -6.90 -0.56
C GLN A 54 5.04 -6.06 -1.72
N MET A 55 3.71 -5.89 -1.80
CA MET A 55 3.10 -5.07 -2.85
C MET A 55 3.48 -3.59 -2.74
N LEU A 56 3.64 -3.06 -1.53
CA LEU A 56 4.11 -1.69 -1.32
C LEU A 56 5.56 -1.49 -1.77
N ILE A 57 6.45 -2.46 -1.52
CA ILE A 57 7.83 -2.41 -2.00
C ILE A 57 7.87 -2.36 -3.53
N ILE A 58 7.09 -3.22 -4.21
CA ILE A 58 7.00 -3.21 -5.68
C ILE A 58 6.45 -1.86 -6.18
N LEU A 59 5.40 -1.33 -5.53
CA LEU A 59 4.82 -0.03 -5.88
C LEU A 59 5.83 1.11 -5.71
N ARG A 60 6.68 1.05 -4.68
CA ARG A 60 7.77 2.02 -4.47
C ARG A 60 8.77 1.98 -5.62
N GLU A 61 9.18 0.79 -6.04
CA GLU A 61 10.10 0.60 -7.17
C GLU A 61 9.48 1.14 -8.47
N ASP A 62 8.21 0.84 -8.73
CA ASP A 62 7.48 1.39 -9.88
C ASP A 62 7.43 2.93 -9.83
N LEU A 63 7.14 3.52 -8.67
CA LEU A 63 7.09 4.97 -8.50
C LEU A 63 8.46 5.64 -8.68
N ALA A 64 9.54 4.96 -8.27
CA ALA A 64 10.90 5.48 -8.38
C ALA A 64 11.44 5.45 -9.83
N MET A 65 10.89 4.58 -10.68
CA MET A 65 11.29 4.44 -12.08
C MET A 65 10.49 5.30 -13.08
N VAL A 66 9.51 6.08 -12.61
CA VAL A 66 8.53 6.75 -13.47
C VAL A 66 8.71 8.26 -13.49
N ASP A 67 9.04 8.79 -14.68
CA ASP A 67 8.80 10.19 -15.06
C ASP A 67 7.29 10.39 -15.36
N ASP A 68 6.73 11.56 -15.05
CA ASP A 68 5.28 11.92 -14.92
C ASP A 68 4.26 11.29 -15.89
N SER A 69 4.69 10.85 -17.08
CA SER A 69 3.87 10.20 -18.11
C SER A 69 3.38 8.77 -17.81
N CYS A 70 4.01 8.01 -16.89
CA CYS A 70 3.64 6.60 -16.61
C CYS A 70 2.56 6.43 -15.51
N ASN A 71 1.93 7.53 -15.09
CA ASN A 71 0.95 7.61 -13.99
C ASN A 71 -0.22 6.63 -14.03
N ARG A 72 -0.67 6.19 -15.22
CA ARG A 72 -1.84 5.29 -15.34
C ARG A 72 -1.59 3.87 -14.84
N ALA A 73 -0.40 3.32 -15.08
CA ALA A 73 -0.08 1.95 -14.66
C ALA A 73 0.03 1.83 -13.12
N ILE A 74 0.57 2.89 -12.49
CA ILE A 74 0.67 3.01 -11.04
C ILE A 74 -0.72 3.09 -10.40
N THR A 75 -1.63 3.90 -10.96
CA THR A 75 -3.01 4.00 -10.44
C THR A 75 -3.70 2.64 -10.44
N THR A 76 -3.58 1.85 -11.51
CA THR A 76 -4.17 0.50 -11.58
C THR A 76 -3.59 -0.46 -10.54
N ARG A 77 -2.28 -0.38 -10.27
CA ARG A 77 -1.63 -1.21 -9.22
C ARG A 77 -2.09 -0.81 -7.82
N VAL A 78 -2.24 0.48 -7.55
CA VAL A 78 -2.78 0.99 -6.28
C VAL A 78 -4.23 0.51 -6.08
N GLU A 79 -5.06 0.54 -7.12
CA GLU A 79 -6.43 0.03 -7.07
C GLU A 79 -6.50 -1.47 -6.76
N ALA A 80 -5.60 -2.26 -7.35
CA ALA A 80 -5.49 -3.69 -7.06
C ALA A 80 -5.10 -3.95 -5.59
N LEU A 81 -4.16 -3.17 -5.06
CA LEU A 81 -3.66 -3.29 -3.68
C LEU A 81 -4.75 -2.92 -2.66
N ILE A 82 -5.49 -1.84 -2.92
CA ILE A 82 -6.67 -1.44 -2.14
C ILE A 82 -7.77 -2.51 -2.20
N SER A 83 -7.95 -3.16 -3.36
CA SER A 83 -8.92 -4.23 -3.51
C SER A 83 -8.51 -5.50 -2.76
N ALA A 84 -7.23 -5.85 -2.76
CA ALA A 84 -6.70 -6.96 -1.95
C ALA A 84 -6.88 -6.71 -0.45
N LEU A 85 -6.64 -5.47 0.01
CA LEU A 85 -6.93 -5.03 1.38
C LEU A 85 -8.43 -5.14 1.73
N ARG A 86 -9.33 -4.99 0.75
CA ARG A 86 -10.80 -5.13 0.93
C ARG A 86 -11.27 -6.59 0.97
N GLY A 87 -10.60 -7.51 0.26
CA GLY A 87 -11.02 -8.90 0.07
C GLY A 87 -10.87 -9.84 1.28
N GLY A 88 -10.33 -9.35 2.40
CA GLY A 88 -10.16 -10.13 3.64
C GLY A 88 -11.38 -10.14 4.58
N SER A 89 -12.47 -9.45 4.26
CA SER A 89 -13.70 -9.44 5.07
C SER A 89 -14.90 -9.83 4.20
N GLY A 90 -15.15 -11.14 4.13
CA GLY A 90 -16.27 -11.67 3.35
C GLY A 90 -16.11 -13.11 2.94
N ARG A 91 -15.76 -14.00 3.88
CA ARG A 91 -16.14 -15.42 3.83
C ARG A 91 -15.89 -16.08 5.17
#